data_AF-A0A015JUV5-F1
#
_entry.id   AF-A0A015JUV5-F1
#
_cell.length_a   1.000
_cell.length_b   1.000
_cell.length_c   1.000
_cell.angle_alpha   90.00
_cell.angle_beta   90.00
_cell.angle_gamma   90.00
#
_symmetry.space_group_name_H-M   'P 1'
#
loop_
_entity.id
_entity.type
_entity.pdbx_description
1 polymer ?
#
loop_
_entity_poly.entity_id
_entity_poly.type
_entity_poly.pdbx_seq_one_letter_code
_entity_poly.pdbx_strand_id
1 'polypeptide(L)'
;MSRGYSLEKDLRLLINNPKYSDIEILCEDEKKLYGCRAILAERSEVFDRLLYNGMKESYENKISFPTINSFGMEIILEYIYTGSIKNESLTKDNIIETFYAADYFQLPDLQDFIVKNFKNTLEKNNNGNYSPELLSKFVGKMPLTEDNHILLCSLVEEVATISLNTIECGRLSITGFQYLLSCTYEKEKPFATPEYEVFRYSAILAAKQISYDTYKALMEQLPTLEQIDNLIQVENKLIANHQKVAKELEPLIEYIDFRRIKRGQFDFIEPLKIIPAEIIQHNSELVDSDLNNIRGIPIYRFKESELFWDRLACGPELIIEDNGKVVCAPNDLHDSWRSVMAEMVLENKGIFEWDIIIEKSCTIAAVGVCASENFNYETWAWHQTTGWVLSSQGHSVNSGEWLRGYCPSFGDGTKITVHLDMNKRTCAFTVNGTKYPELSAWNNLASKLYPVVSLKYPGRLRIQPHQKRV
;
A
#
# COMPACT_ATOMS: atom_id res chain seq x y z
N MET A 1 40.44 -16.02 -8.79
CA MET A 1 40.36 -15.54 -7.38
C MET A 1 41.10 -16.53 -6.51
N SER A 2 41.89 -16.07 -5.55
CA SER A 2 42.48 -16.93 -4.53
C SER A 2 41.37 -17.41 -3.57
N ARG A 3 41.28 -18.73 -3.36
CA ARG A 3 40.33 -19.34 -2.42
C ARG A 3 40.82 -19.18 -0.98
N GLY A 4 39.91 -19.22 -0.01
CA GLY A 4 40.22 -19.22 1.42
C GLY A 4 40.26 -17.84 2.08
N TYR A 5 39.84 -16.79 1.37
CA TYR A 5 39.83 -15.41 1.89
C TYR A 5 38.45 -14.96 2.39
N SER A 6 37.37 -15.51 1.84
CA SER A 6 36.01 -15.16 2.24
C SER A 6 35.12 -16.37 2.04
N LEU A 7 34.69 -16.97 3.16
CA LEU A 7 33.86 -18.18 3.15
C LEU A 7 32.63 -18.00 2.27
N GLU A 8 31.90 -16.89 2.41
CA GLU A 8 30.72 -16.59 1.60
C GLU A 8 31.04 -16.52 0.10
N LYS A 9 32.12 -15.82 -0.30
CA LYS A 9 32.52 -15.73 -1.72
C LYS A 9 32.96 -17.09 -2.26
N ASP A 10 33.65 -17.88 -1.45
CA ASP A 10 34.14 -19.20 -1.83
C ASP A 10 32.97 -20.20 -1.97
N LEU A 11 31.99 -20.19 -1.06
CA LEU A 11 30.79 -21.04 -1.14
C LEU A 11 29.85 -20.61 -2.26
N ARG A 12 29.76 -19.32 -2.58
CA ARG A 12 28.98 -18.82 -3.73
C ARG A 12 29.44 -19.45 -5.06
N LEU A 13 30.71 -19.86 -5.18
CA LEU A 13 31.23 -20.55 -6.38
C LEU A 13 30.74 -22.00 -6.52
N LEU A 14 30.15 -22.58 -5.48
CA LEU A 14 29.59 -23.94 -5.49
C LEU A 14 28.13 -23.98 -5.94
N ILE A 15 27.42 -22.85 -5.89
CA ILE A 15 26.01 -22.76 -6.31
C ILE A 15 25.89 -23.21 -7.76
N ASN A 16 25.01 -24.18 -8.00
CA ASN A 16 24.73 -24.74 -9.33
C ASN A 16 26.00 -25.18 -10.09
N ASN A 17 27.01 -25.70 -9.37
CA ASN A 17 28.29 -26.08 -9.95
C ASN A 17 28.38 -27.59 -10.17
N PRO A 18 28.28 -28.09 -11.42
CA PRO A 18 28.25 -29.54 -11.69
C PRO A 18 29.56 -30.25 -11.31
N LYS A 19 30.69 -29.52 -11.19
CA LYS A 19 31.99 -30.14 -10.87
C LYS A 19 32.11 -30.59 -9.42
N TYR A 20 31.48 -29.86 -8.49
CA TYR A 20 31.61 -30.09 -7.04
C TYR A 20 30.29 -30.54 -6.39
N SER A 21 29.28 -30.79 -7.20
CA SER A 21 27.97 -31.25 -6.76
C SER A 21 27.90 -32.77 -6.75
N ASP A 22 27.18 -33.33 -5.78
CA ASP A 22 26.92 -34.75 -5.62
C ASP A 22 25.44 -35.10 -5.84
N ILE A 23 24.61 -34.12 -6.17
CA ILE A 23 23.18 -34.30 -6.48
C ILE A 23 22.69 -33.37 -7.59
N GLU A 24 21.84 -33.92 -8.46
CA GLU A 24 21.05 -33.19 -9.46
C GLU A 24 19.63 -32.90 -8.92
N ILE A 25 19.16 -31.69 -9.13
CA ILE A 25 17.84 -31.22 -8.72
C ILE A 25 17.03 -30.89 -9.97
N LEU A 26 15.95 -31.63 -10.23
CA LEU A 26 15.02 -31.35 -11.32
C LEU A 26 13.84 -30.50 -10.81
N CYS A 27 13.68 -29.31 -11.37
CA CYS A 27 12.61 -28.37 -11.01
C CYS A 27 11.32 -28.62 -11.84
N GLU A 28 10.23 -27.95 -11.44
CA GLU A 28 8.93 -27.92 -12.12
C GLU A 28 9.05 -27.61 -13.61
N ASP A 29 9.90 -26.64 -13.97
CA ASP A 29 10.13 -26.18 -15.34
C ASP A 29 11.15 -27.03 -16.12
N GLU A 30 11.34 -28.29 -15.70
CA GLU A 30 12.28 -29.28 -16.26
C GLU A 30 13.76 -28.86 -16.27
N LYS A 31 14.09 -27.70 -15.70
CA LYS A 31 15.48 -27.27 -15.56
C LYS A 31 16.19 -28.09 -14.50
N LYS A 32 17.46 -28.38 -14.79
CA LYS A 32 18.36 -29.11 -13.92
C LYS A 32 19.29 -28.13 -13.21
N LEU A 33 19.35 -28.26 -11.90
CA LEU A 33 20.28 -27.54 -11.03
C LEU A 33 21.16 -28.54 -10.27
N TYR A 34 22.29 -28.07 -9.76
CA TYR A 34 23.27 -28.90 -9.06
C TYR A 34 23.50 -28.42 -7.63
N GLY A 35 23.65 -29.35 -6.69
CA GLY A 35 23.89 -29.04 -5.28
C GLY A 35 24.77 -30.05 -4.54
N CYS A 36 25.06 -29.75 -3.27
CA CYS A 36 25.85 -30.56 -2.36
C CYS A 36 24.95 -31.08 -1.23
N ARG A 37 24.73 -32.40 -1.15
CA ARG A 37 23.79 -33.04 -0.21
C ARG A 37 24.03 -32.62 1.23
N ALA A 38 25.29 -32.60 1.67
CA ALA A 38 25.66 -32.22 3.03
C ALA A 38 25.27 -30.76 3.36
N ILE A 39 25.46 -29.82 2.42
CA ILE A 39 25.13 -28.40 2.64
C ILE A 39 23.61 -28.21 2.62
N LEU A 40 22.92 -28.87 1.68
CA LEU A 40 21.47 -28.81 1.58
C LEU A 40 20.79 -29.30 2.88
N ALA A 41 21.19 -30.46 3.38
CA ALA A 41 20.62 -31.06 4.59
C ALA A 41 20.90 -30.24 5.86
N GLU A 42 22.14 -29.79 6.06
CA GLU A 42 22.50 -28.99 7.25
C GLU A 42 21.74 -27.66 7.32
N ARG A 43 21.24 -27.17 6.19
CA ARG A 43 20.62 -25.84 6.06
C ARG A 43 19.11 -25.89 5.85
N SER A 44 18.51 -27.07 5.75
CA SER A 44 17.07 -27.25 5.59
C SER A 44 16.66 -28.64 6.07
N GLU A 45 15.77 -28.68 7.07
CA GLU A 45 15.23 -29.95 7.59
C GLU A 45 14.51 -30.77 6.50
N VAL A 46 13.94 -30.10 5.50
CA VAL A 46 13.26 -30.78 4.39
C VAL A 46 14.26 -31.51 3.52
N PHE A 47 15.41 -30.90 3.22
CA PHE A 47 16.49 -31.59 2.52
C PHE A 47 17.12 -32.69 3.37
N ASP A 48 17.30 -32.49 4.68
CA ASP A 48 17.82 -33.53 5.57
C ASP A 48 16.92 -34.77 5.59
N ARG A 49 15.63 -34.56 5.85
CA ARG A 49 14.61 -35.61 5.82
C ARG A 49 14.45 -36.26 4.45
N LEU A 50 14.76 -35.57 3.36
CA LEU A 50 14.70 -36.14 2.01
C LEU A 50 15.94 -36.98 1.69
N LEU A 51 17.13 -36.49 2.06
CA LEU A 51 18.41 -37.03 1.61
C LEU A 51 19.02 -38.06 2.56
N TYR A 52 18.62 -38.08 3.84
CA TYR A 52 19.23 -38.94 4.86
C TYR A 52 18.21 -39.80 5.62
N ASN A 53 17.01 -40.01 5.06
CA ASN A 53 15.96 -40.86 5.66
C ASN A 53 16.12 -42.37 5.43
N GLY A 54 17.10 -42.82 4.65
CA GLY A 54 17.31 -44.22 4.29
C GLY A 54 16.35 -44.76 3.22
N MET A 55 15.50 -43.92 2.62
CA MET A 55 14.63 -44.27 1.48
C MET A 55 15.38 -44.15 0.14
N LYS A 56 14.67 -44.35 -0.97
CA LYS A 56 15.21 -44.37 -2.33
C LYS A 56 16.10 -43.15 -2.63
N GLU A 57 15.61 -41.97 -2.27
CA GLU A 57 16.26 -40.67 -2.46
C GLU A 57 17.60 -40.56 -1.73
N SER A 58 17.80 -41.35 -0.66
CA SER A 58 19.08 -41.39 0.07
C SER A 58 20.21 -42.04 -0.75
N TYR A 59 19.88 -42.79 -1.80
CA TYR A 59 20.83 -43.51 -2.65
C TYR A 59 20.86 -43.00 -4.11
N GLU A 60 19.93 -42.12 -4.49
CA GLU A 60 19.87 -41.54 -5.83
C GLU A 60 20.72 -40.28 -5.93
N ASN A 61 21.32 -40.07 -7.10
CA ASN A 61 22.06 -38.85 -7.44
C ASN A 61 21.16 -37.76 -8.04
N LYS A 62 19.84 -37.98 -8.08
CA LYS A 62 18.86 -37.06 -8.66
C LYS A 62 17.61 -37.02 -7.79
N ILE A 63 17.12 -35.82 -7.52
CA ILE A 63 15.84 -35.55 -6.86
C ILE A 63 15.00 -34.63 -7.73
N SER A 64 13.68 -34.63 -7.52
CA SER A 64 12.74 -33.82 -8.30
C SER A 64 11.76 -33.07 -7.40
N PHE A 65 11.55 -31.79 -7.71
CA PHE A 65 10.56 -30.94 -7.06
C PHE A 65 9.54 -30.46 -8.10
N PRO A 66 8.42 -31.19 -8.28
CA PRO A 66 7.47 -30.91 -9.36
C PRO A 66 6.67 -29.62 -9.16
N THR A 67 6.74 -28.99 -7.97
CA THR A 67 6.02 -27.74 -7.65
C THR A 67 6.95 -26.54 -7.49
N ILE A 68 8.27 -26.75 -7.47
CA ILE A 68 9.26 -25.70 -7.27
C ILE A 68 9.93 -25.37 -8.60
N ASN A 69 9.82 -24.13 -9.04
CA ASN A 69 10.45 -23.69 -10.28
C ASN A 69 11.95 -23.38 -10.08
N SER A 70 12.70 -23.35 -11.18
CA SER A 70 14.13 -23.06 -11.15
C SER A 70 14.50 -21.73 -10.52
N PHE A 71 13.73 -20.65 -10.77
CA PHE A 71 14.04 -19.34 -10.18
C PHE A 71 13.96 -19.35 -8.65
N GLY A 72 12.90 -19.93 -8.09
CA GLY A 72 12.78 -20.08 -6.64
C GLY A 72 13.92 -20.94 -6.10
N MET A 73 14.18 -22.09 -6.73
CA MET A 73 15.26 -23.00 -6.32
C MET A 73 16.66 -22.36 -6.39
N GLU A 74 16.96 -21.56 -7.40
CA GLU A 74 18.25 -20.84 -7.50
C GLU A 74 18.47 -19.91 -6.30
N ILE A 75 17.42 -19.21 -5.86
CA ILE A 75 17.48 -18.34 -4.67
C ILE A 75 17.62 -19.17 -3.39
N ILE A 76 16.92 -20.31 -3.29
CA ILE A 76 17.09 -21.25 -2.17
C ILE A 76 18.53 -21.75 -2.10
N LEU A 77 19.12 -22.14 -3.23
CA LEU A 77 20.52 -22.55 -3.30
C LEU A 77 21.45 -21.40 -2.93
N GLU A 78 21.23 -20.18 -3.41
CA GLU A 78 22.02 -19.03 -2.97
C GLU A 78 21.96 -18.88 -1.45
N TYR A 79 20.76 -18.81 -0.88
CA TYR A 79 20.56 -18.65 0.56
C TYR A 79 21.18 -19.77 1.40
N ILE A 80 21.01 -21.03 0.98
CA ILE A 80 21.57 -22.19 1.68
C ILE A 80 23.10 -22.10 1.74
N TYR A 81 23.76 -21.71 0.65
CA TYR A 81 25.22 -21.69 0.55
C TYR A 81 25.87 -20.44 1.18
N THR A 82 25.22 -19.27 1.12
CA THR A 82 25.82 -18.00 1.56
C THR A 82 25.19 -17.45 2.84
N GLY A 83 24.05 -17.98 3.27
CA GLY A 83 23.26 -17.47 4.39
C GLY A 83 22.57 -16.13 4.12
N SER A 84 22.65 -15.61 2.90
CA SER A 84 22.06 -14.31 2.53
C SER A 84 21.84 -14.21 1.03
N ILE A 85 20.81 -13.46 0.63
CA ILE A 85 20.55 -13.15 -0.77
C ILE A 85 20.64 -11.63 -0.98
N LYS A 86 21.01 -11.22 -2.18
CA LYS A 86 21.05 -9.81 -2.54
C LYS A 86 19.63 -9.28 -2.73
N ASN A 87 19.41 -8.01 -2.36
CA ASN A 87 18.10 -7.37 -2.55
C ASN A 87 17.69 -7.34 -4.02
N GLU A 88 18.66 -7.20 -4.92
CA GLU A 88 18.45 -7.12 -6.37
C GLU A 88 18.09 -8.49 -7.00
N SER A 89 18.29 -9.59 -6.26
CA SER A 89 17.90 -10.93 -6.72
C SER A 89 16.38 -11.14 -6.66
N LEU A 90 15.66 -10.37 -5.84
CA LEU A 90 14.21 -10.43 -5.74
C LEU A 90 13.57 -9.42 -6.69
N THR A 91 12.68 -9.92 -7.55
CA THR A 91 11.96 -9.14 -8.55
C THR A 91 10.46 -9.44 -8.45
N LYS A 92 9.63 -8.60 -9.08
CA LYS A 92 8.19 -8.86 -9.20
C LYS A 92 7.87 -10.23 -9.85
N ASP A 93 8.79 -10.76 -10.65
CA ASP A 93 8.54 -11.96 -11.44
C ASP A 93 8.89 -13.25 -10.66
N ASN A 94 9.77 -13.19 -9.66
CA ASN A 94 10.23 -14.35 -8.91
C ASN A 94 9.88 -14.35 -7.41
N ILE A 95 9.33 -13.25 -6.87
CA ILE A 95 9.15 -13.12 -5.41
C ILE A 95 8.17 -14.16 -4.84
N ILE A 96 7.09 -14.48 -5.57
CA ILE A 96 6.08 -15.46 -5.14
C ILE A 96 6.66 -16.86 -5.18
N GLU A 97 7.36 -17.19 -6.25
CA GLU A 97 8.09 -18.44 -6.44
C GLU A 97 9.12 -18.66 -5.32
N THR A 98 9.85 -17.61 -5.01
CA THR A 98 10.89 -17.64 -3.97
C THR A 98 10.25 -17.81 -2.60
N PHE A 99 9.17 -17.09 -2.31
CA PHE A 99 8.45 -17.23 -1.04
C PHE A 99 7.86 -18.64 -0.90
N TYR A 100 7.23 -19.17 -1.95
CA TYR A 100 6.72 -20.53 -1.98
C TYR A 100 7.82 -21.57 -1.75
N ALA A 101 8.98 -21.40 -2.37
CA ALA A 101 10.11 -22.29 -2.14
C ALA A 101 10.66 -22.16 -0.70
N ALA A 102 10.76 -20.95 -0.17
CA ALA A 102 11.23 -20.72 1.20
C ALA A 102 10.27 -21.35 2.23
N ASP A 103 8.96 -21.31 1.97
CA ASP A 103 7.95 -22.01 2.75
C ASP A 103 8.11 -23.54 2.64
N TYR A 104 8.19 -24.06 1.41
CA TYR A 104 8.36 -25.49 1.14
C TYR A 104 9.60 -26.06 1.84
N PHE A 105 10.74 -25.37 1.81
CA PHE A 105 12.00 -25.80 2.42
C PHE A 105 12.15 -25.41 3.89
N GLN A 106 11.11 -24.82 4.50
CA GLN A 106 11.07 -24.42 5.90
C GLN A 106 12.20 -23.45 6.30
N LEU A 107 12.34 -22.36 5.54
CA LEU A 107 13.37 -21.33 5.69
C LEU A 107 12.75 -20.00 6.18
N PRO A 108 12.36 -19.87 7.47
CA PRO A 108 11.61 -18.71 7.98
C PRO A 108 12.39 -17.39 7.87
N ASP A 109 13.69 -17.40 8.15
CA ASP A 109 14.54 -16.21 8.02
C ASP A 109 14.58 -15.66 6.59
N LEU A 110 14.47 -16.54 5.59
CA LEU A 110 14.38 -16.15 4.19
C LEU A 110 12.99 -15.60 3.86
N GLN A 111 11.92 -16.17 4.42
CA GLN A 111 10.56 -15.62 4.28
C GLN A 111 10.48 -14.18 4.83
N ASP A 112 11.03 -13.94 6.02
CA ASP A 112 11.08 -12.61 6.64
C ASP A 112 11.89 -11.62 5.80
N PHE A 113 13.02 -12.06 5.26
CA PHE A 113 13.83 -11.26 4.35
C PHE A 113 13.03 -10.86 3.10
N ILE A 114 12.30 -11.80 2.49
CA ILE A 114 11.48 -11.54 1.29
C ILE A 114 10.39 -10.51 1.59
N VAL A 115 9.66 -10.65 2.70
CA VAL A 115 8.63 -9.69 3.11
C VAL A 115 9.21 -8.31 3.36
N LYS A 116 10.35 -8.23 4.05
CA LYS A 116 11.02 -6.96 4.33
C LYS A 116 11.49 -6.29 3.03
N ASN A 117 12.06 -7.05 2.11
CA ASN A 117 12.48 -6.54 0.81
C ASN A 117 11.28 -6.04 -0.01
N PHE A 118 10.17 -6.78 -0.01
CA PHE A 118 8.92 -6.38 -0.66
C PHE A 118 8.44 -5.02 -0.14
N LYS A 119 8.29 -4.87 1.18
CA LYS A 119 7.86 -3.61 1.83
C LYS A 119 8.79 -2.45 1.48
N ASN A 120 10.11 -2.65 1.57
CA ASN A 120 11.09 -1.63 1.21
C ASN A 120 11.01 -1.20 -0.27
N THR A 121 10.66 -2.13 -1.17
CA THR A 121 10.55 -1.84 -2.61
C THR A 121 9.32 -1.00 -2.91
N LEU A 122 8.20 -1.28 -2.22
CA LEU A 122 6.99 -0.45 -2.31
C LEU A 122 7.25 0.98 -1.82
N GLU A 123 7.93 1.14 -0.68
CA GLU A 123 8.25 2.46 -0.12
C GLU A 123 9.11 3.32 -1.06
N LYS A 124 10.07 2.68 -1.75
CA LYS A 124 11.02 3.37 -2.65
C LYS A 124 10.42 3.79 -3.99
N ASN A 125 9.19 3.39 -4.34
CA ASN A 125 8.36 3.96 -5.42
C ASN A 125 9.03 4.16 -6.82
N ASN A 126 10.05 3.37 -7.18
CA ASN A 126 10.76 3.58 -8.45
C ASN A 126 10.10 2.91 -9.67
N ASN A 127 9.35 1.81 -9.51
CA ASN A 127 8.90 0.95 -10.63
C ASN A 127 7.38 0.63 -10.66
N GLY A 128 6.53 1.41 -9.97
CA GLY A 128 5.08 1.15 -9.86
C GLY A 128 4.70 0.08 -8.84
N ASN A 129 3.43 0.02 -8.43
CA ASN A 129 2.97 -0.87 -7.36
C ASN A 129 2.41 -2.16 -7.94
N TYR A 130 3.22 -3.21 -7.98
CA TYR A 130 2.85 -4.52 -8.53
C TYR A 130 2.11 -5.45 -7.54
N SER A 131 1.62 -4.91 -6.40
CA SER A 131 0.89 -5.72 -5.42
C SER A 131 -0.39 -6.38 -5.95
N PRO A 132 -1.18 -5.79 -6.87
CA PRO A 132 -2.37 -6.46 -7.41
C PRO A 132 -2.03 -7.74 -8.19
N GLU A 133 -0.98 -7.69 -9.02
CA GLU A 133 -0.51 -8.84 -9.80
C GLU A 133 0.04 -9.93 -8.88
N LEU A 134 0.82 -9.53 -7.88
CA LEU A 134 1.38 -10.47 -6.92
C LEU A 134 0.31 -11.14 -6.07
N LEU A 135 -0.71 -10.41 -5.63
CA LEU A 135 -1.84 -10.98 -4.90
C LEU A 135 -2.55 -12.04 -5.76
N SER A 136 -2.82 -11.71 -7.02
CA SER A 136 -3.42 -12.65 -7.99
C SER A 136 -2.58 -13.91 -8.17
N LYS A 137 -1.27 -13.74 -8.31
CA LYS A 137 -0.32 -14.84 -8.51
C LYS A 137 -0.20 -15.71 -7.26
N PHE A 138 -0.15 -15.12 -6.08
CA PHE A 138 -0.06 -15.84 -4.81
C PHE A 138 -1.29 -16.73 -4.61
N VAL A 139 -2.49 -16.14 -4.74
CA VAL A 139 -3.77 -16.85 -4.58
C VAL A 139 -3.95 -17.97 -5.61
N GLY A 140 -3.42 -17.80 -6.82
CA GLY A 140 -3.46 -18.83 -7.86
C GLY A 140 -2.48 -20.00 -7.65
N LYS A 141 -1.42 -19.82 -6.84
CA LYS A 141 -0.33 -20.80 -6.71
C LYS A 141 -0.32 -21.54 -5.36
N MET A 142 -0.69 -20.88 -4.28
CA MET A 142 -0.59 -21.44 -2.93
C MET A 142 -1.97 -21.89 -2.42
N PRO A 143 -2.08 -23.07 -1.79
CA PRO A 143 -3.31 -23.46 -1.13
C PRO A 143 -3.63 -22.44 -0.02
N LEU A 144 -4.84 -21.88 -0.06
CA LEU A 144 -5.31 -20.86 0.90
C LEU A 144 -5.64 -21.46 2.28
N THR A 145 -4.93 -22.52 2.68
CA THR A 145 -5.38 -23.40 3.74
C THR A 145 -5.11 -22.90 5.15
N GLU A 146 -4.40 -21.77 5.32
CA GLU A 146 -4.24 -21.11 6.62
C GLU A 146 -3.94 -19.62 6.42
N ASP A 147 -4.56 -18.76 7.23
CA ASP A 147 -4.34 -17.29 7.31
C ASP A 147 -2.90 -16.88 7.71
N ASN A 148 -1.91 -17.78 7.58
CA ASN A 148 -0.60 -17.69 8.21
C ASN A 148 0.53 -17.20 7.30
N HIS A 149 0.28 -16.93 6.01
CA HIS A 149 1.34 -16.43 5.13
C HIS A 149 1.52 -14.92 5.27
N ILE A 150 2.58 -14.51 5.97
CA ILE A 150 2.92 -13.10 6.24
C ILE A 150 3.05 -12.23 4.97
N LEU A 151 3.51 -12.79 3.85
CA LEU A 151 3.57 -12.09 2.57
C LEU A 151 2.17 -11.85 1.99
N LEU A 152 1.27 -12.84 2.08
CA LEU A 152 -0.11 -12.72 1.61
C LEU A 152 -0.87 -11.66 2.42
N CYS A 153 -0.73 -11.65 3.74
CA CYS A 153 -1.28 -10.59 4.59
C CYS A 153 -0.77 -9.21 4.16
N SER A 154 0.54 -9.08 3.94
CA SER A 154 1.15 -7.82 3.49
C SER A 154 0.64 -7.38 2.10
N LEU A 155 0.40 -8.32 1.18
CA LEU A 155 -0.17 -8.05 -0.14
C LEU A 155 -1.62 -7.56 -0.04
N VAL A 156 -2.45 -8.23 0.77
CA VAL A 156 -3.84 -7.84 1.01
C VAL A 156 -3.91 -6.44 1.60
N GLU A 157 -3.11 -6.15 2.63
CA GLU A 157 -3.03 -4.83 3.26
C GLU A 157 -2.64 -3.76 2.25
N GLU A 158 -1.62 -4.02 1.42
CA GLU A 158 -1.19 -3.05 0.43
C GLU A 158 -2.28 -2.79 -0.63
N VAL A 159 -2.85 -3.84 -1.23
CA VAL A 159 -3.89 -3.70 -2.27
C VAL A 159 -5.15 -3.04 -1.72
N ALA A 160 -5.56 -3.35 -0.48
CA ALA A 160 -6.70 -2.72 0.18
C ALA A 160 -6.52 -1.20 0.33
N THR A 161 -5.28 -0.73 0.44
CA THR A 161 -4.98 0.71 0.55
C THR A 161 -4.93 1.44 -0.80
N ILE A 162 -5.02 0.72 -1.93
CA ILE A 162 -5.07 1.29 -3.29
C ILE A 162 -6.54 1.47 -3.68
N SER A 163 -6.88 2.63 -4.27
CA SER A 163 -8.22 2.81 -4.84
C SER A 163 -8.39 1.88 -6.04
N LEU A 164 -9.41 1.01 -6.03
CA LEU A 164 -9.64 0.03 -7.09
C LEU A 164 -9.84 0.70 -8.46
N ASN A 165 -10.34 1.93 -8.50
CA ASN A 165 -10.46 2.70 -9.75
C ASN A 165 -9.12 2.98 -10.44
N THR A 166 -8.02 3.01 -9.69
CA THR A 166 -6.68 3.24 -10.22
C THR A 166 -6.00 1.95 -10.68
N ILE A 167 -6.55 0.79 -10.31
CA ILE A 167 -6.04 -0.51 -10.72
C ILE A 167 -6.64 -0.82 -12.08
N GLU A 168 -5.80 -0.87 -13.12
CA GLU A 168 -6.25 -1.30 -14.44
C GLU A 168 -6.90 -2.70 -14.37
N CYS A 169 -8.09 -2.83 -14.94
CA CYS A 169 -8.82 -4.09 -14.96
C CYS A 169 -7.95 -5.18 -15.59
N GLY A 170 -7.73 -6.29 -14.88
CA GLY A 170 -6.85 -7.39 -15.31
C GLY A 170 -5.49 -7.45 -14.61
N ARG A 171 -5.05 -6.38 -13.92
CA ARG A 171 -3.91 -6.47 -12.99
C ARG A 171 -4.23 -7.31 -11.77
N LEU A 172 -5.50 -7.28 -11.34
CA LEU A 172 -6.05 -8.12 -10.28
C LEU A 172 -6.99 -9.17 -10.91
N SER A 173 -6.72 -10.45 -10.71
CA SER A 173 -7.58 -11.54 -11.17
C SER A 173 -8.90 -11.59 -10.38
N ILE A 174 -9.93 -12.25 -10.92
CA ILE A 174 -11.20 -12.42 -10.21
C ILE A 174 -11.03 -13.19 -8.89
N THR A 175 -10.16 -14.20 -8.87
CA THR A 175 -9.84 -14.98 -7.67
C THR A 175 -9.04 -14.17 -6.65
N GLY A 176 -8.05 -13.40 -7.11
CA GLY A 176 -7.27 -12.50 -6.25
C GLY A 176 -8.14 -11.40 -5.65
N PHE A 177 -9.08 -10.88 -6.43
CA PHE A 177 -10.04 -9.89 -5.96
C PHE A 177 -11.06 -10.47 -4.98
N GLN A 178 -11.63 -11.66 -5.26
CA GLN A 178 -12.51 -12.34 -4.32
C GLN A 178 -11.81 -12.58 -2.97
N TYR A 179 -10.54 -12.99 -3.00
CA TYR A 179 -9.73 -13.16 -1.79
C TYR A 179 -9.47 -11.84 -1.05
N LEU A 180 -9.19 -10.75 -1.76
CA LEU A 180 -9.09 -9.42 -1.17
C LEU A 180 -10.39 -9.05 -0.45
N LEU A 181 -11.54 -9.27 -1.09
CA LEU A 181 -12.84 -8.95 -0.53
C LEU A 181 -13.15 -9.81 0.71
N SER A 182 -12.90 -11.13 0.68
CA SER A 182 -13.09 -11.99 1.86
C SER A 182 -12.16 -11.62 3.04
N CYS A 183 -10.98 -11.07 2.74
CA CYS A 183 -10.04 -10.59 3.73
C CYS A 183 -10.38 -9.21 4.33
N THR A 184 -11.30 -8.46 3.73
CA THR A 184 -11.65 -7.07 4.11
C THR A 184 -13.11 -6.88 4.47
N TYR A 185 -14.00 -7.78 4.05
CA TYR A 185 -15.43 -7.74 4.34
C TYR A 185 -15.68 -7.83 5.85
N GLU A 186 -16.46 -6.88 6.37
CA GLU A 186 -16.81 -6.74 7.80
C GLU A 186 -15.61 -6.76 8.77
N LYS A 187 -14.41 -6.46 8.29
CA LYS A 187 -13.17 -6.41 9.09
C LYS A 187 -12.75 -4.96 9.31
N GLU A 188 -12.26 -4.65 10.52
CA GLU A 188 -11.67 -3.34 10.85
C GLU A 188 -10.25 -3.20 10.24
N LYS A 189 -10.16 -3.25 8.91
CA LYS A 189 -8.92 -3.05 8.16
C LYS A 189 -8.99 -1.77 7.32
N PRO A 190 -7.86 -1.07 7.12
CA PRO A 190 -7.81 0.05 6.19
C PRO A 190 -8.26 -0.34 4.79
N PHE A 191 -9.13 0.47 4.20
CA PHE A 191 -9.63 0.27 2.84
C PHE A 191 -9.81 1.62 2.16
N ALA A 192 -9.36 1.73 0.92
CA ALA A 192 -9.34 3.00 0.19
C ALA A 192 -10.54 3.21 -0.74
N THR A 193 -11.35 2.18 -0.99
CA THR A 193 -12.37 2.22 -2.04
C THR A 193 -13.79 2.22 -1.46
N PRO A 194 -14.64 3.20 -1.81
CA PRO A 194 -16.06 3.19 -1.46
C PRO A 194 -16.80 1.98 -2.04
N GLU A 195 -17.83 1.53 -1.34
CA GLU A 195 -18.54 0.28 -1.61
C GLU A 195 -19.20 0.26 -3.00
N TYR A 196 -19.69 1.40 -3.48
CA TYR A 196 -20.16 1.54 -4.86
C TYR A 196 -19.06 1.24 -5.88
N GLU A 197 -17.84 1.71 -5.62
CA GLU A 197 -16.71 1.51 -6.53
C GLU A 197 -16.14 0.09 -6.42
N VAL A 198 -16.32 -0.57 -5.27
CA VAL A 198 -16.13 -2.03 -5.15
C VAL A 198 -17.09 -2.77 -6.06
N PHE A 199 -18.39 -2.45 -6.01
CA PHE A 199 -19.38 -3.03 -6.92
C PHE A 199 -19.02 -2.77 -8.39
N ARG A 200 -18.71 -1.50 -8.71
CA ARG A 200 -18.30 -1.09 -10.06
C ARG A 200 -17.12 -1.93 -10.57
N TYR A 201 -16.04 -2.03 -9.78
CA TYR A 201 -14.88 -2.83 -10.14
C TYR A 201 -15.24 -4.31 -10.33
N SER A 202 -16.08 -4.86 -9.45
CA SER A 202 -16.58 -6.24 -9.55
C SER A 202 -17.31 -6.50 -10.87
N ALA A 203 -18.25 -5.63 -11.22
CA ALA A 203 -19.04 -5.74 -12.45
C ALA A 203 -18.17 -5.62 -13.71
N ILE A 204 -17.24 -4.67 -13.72
CA ILE A 204 -16.30 -4.46 -14.83
C ILE A 204 -15.36 -5.67 -14.98
N LEU A 205 -14.87 -6.23 -13.87
CA LEU A 205 -13.99 -7.39 -13.87
C LEU A 205 -14.71 -8.65 -14.40
N ALA A 206 -15.96 -8.87 -13.96
CA ALA A 206 -16.83 -9.94 -14.45
C ALA A 206 -17.12 -9.79 -15.96
N ALA A 207 -17.43 -8.58 -16.43
CA ALA A 207 -17.65 -8.34 -17.86
C ALA A 207 -16.41 -8.56 -18.73
N LYS A 208 -15.22 -8.27 -18.21
CA LYS A 208 -13.96 -8.54 -18.91
C LYS A 208 -13.72 -10.02 -19.15
N GLN A 209 -14.24 -10.91 -18.29
CA GLN A 209 -14.19 -12.37 -18.52
C GLN A 209 -15.05 -12.82 -19.72
N ILE A 210 -16.03 -12.01 -20.11
CA ILE A 210 -17.00 -12.36 -21.16
C ILE A 210 -16.56 -11.84 -22.53
N SER A 211 -16.36 -10.52 -22.66
CA SER A 211 -15.86 -9.90 -23.88
C SER A 211 -15.42 -8.46 -23.66
N TYR A 212 -14.54 -7.97 -24.55
CA TYR A 212 -14.12 -6.57 -24.55
C TYR A 212 -15.29 -5.59 -24.74
N ASP A 213 -16.26 -5.91 -25.61
CA ASP A 213 -17.43 -5.06 -25.83
C ASP A 213 -18.32 -4.97 -24.58
N THR A 214 -18.50 -6.08 -23.85
CA THR A 214 -19.27 -6.10 -22.59
C THR A 214 -18.56 -5.28 -21.52
N TYR A 215 -17.24 -5.43 -21.42
CA TYR A 215 -16.38 -4.62 -20.54
C TYR A 215 -16.52 -3.12 -20.82
N LYS A 216 -16.43 -2.72 -22.09
CA LYS A 216 -16.56 -1.32 -22.50
C LYS A 216 -17.95 -0.77 -22.20
N ALA A 217 -19.00 -1.54 -22.48
CA ALA A 217 -20.38 -1.12 -22.21
C ALA A 217 -20.65 -0.89 -20.71
N LEU A 218 -20.11 -1.72 -19.81
CA LEU A 218 -20.23 -1.48 -18.36
C LEU A 218 -19.38 -0.33 -17.87
N MET A 219 -18.17 -0.14 -18.41
CA MET A 219 -17.35 1.03 -18.08
C MET A 219 -18.05 2.35 -18.40
N GLU A 220 -18.82 2.39 -19.50
CA GLU A 220 -19.60 3.57 -19.91
C GLU A 220 -20.86 3.77 -19.06
N GLN A 221 -21.48 2.68 -18.57
CA GLN A 221 -22.73 2.73 -17.80
C GLN A 221 -22.55 2.81 -16.27
N LEU A 222 -21.38 2.44 -15.76
CA LEU A 222 -21.03 2.58 -14.35
C LEU A 222 -19.97 3.70 -14.21
N PRO A 223 -20.38 4.95 -13.96
CA PRO A 223 -19.45 6.05 -13.75
C PRO A 223 -18.66 5.86 -12.45
N THR A 224 -17.48 6.48 -12.33
CA THR A 224 -16.80 6.62 -11.03
C THR A 224 -17.53 7.64 -10.16
N LEU A 225 -17.26 7.67 -8.85
CA LEU A 225 -17.85 8.70 -7.98
C LEU A 225 -17.46 10.12 -8.42
N GLU A 226 -16.23 10.30 -8.90
CA GLU A 226 -15.78 11.56 -9.47
C GLU A 226 -16.58 11.99 -10.71
N GLN A 227 -16.97 11.03 -11.57
CA GLN A 227 -17.80 11.31 -12.72
C GLN A 227 -19.25 11.65 -12.32
N ILE A 228 -19.77 11.03 -11.26
CA ILE A 228 -21.08 11.34 -10.69
C ILE A 228 -21.10 12.76 -10.11
N ASP A 229 -20.09 13.15 -9.34
CA ASP A 229 -19.97 14.49 -8.75
C ASP A 229 -19.92 15.59 -9.83
N ASN A 230 -19.34 15.27 -10.99
CA ASN A 230 -19.27 16.15 -12.15
C ASN A 230 -20.53 16.13 -13.04
N LEU A 231 -21.62 15.49 -12.59
CA LEU A 231 -22.93 15.43 -13.26
C LEU A 231 -22.87 14.92 -14.71
N ILE A 232 -21.96 13.97 -15.00
CA ILE A 232 -21.85 13.38 -16.34
C ILE A 232 -23.11 12.53 -16.62
N GLN A 233 -23.76 12.80 -17.76
CA GLN A 233 -24.92 12.02 -18.20
C GLN A 233 -24.47 10.65 -18.71
N VAL A 234 -25.09 9.60 -18.17
CA VAL A 234 -24.87 8.21 -18.58
C VAL A 234 -26.07 7.73 -19.39
N GLU A 235 -25.81 7.22 -20.59
CA GLU A 235 -26.86 6.64 -21.44
C GLU A 235 -27.05 5.16 -21.10
N ASN A 236 -28.24 4.81 -20.61
CA ASN A 236 -28.58 3.42 -20.27
C ASN A 236 -28.77 2.60 -21.55
N LYS A 237 -27.95 1.56 -21.74
CA LYS A 237 -28.03 0.63 -22.87
C LYS A 237 -28.12 -0.80 -22.38
N LEU A 238 -29.11 -1.54 -22.87
CA LEU A 238 -29.26 -2.96 -22.54
C LEU A 238 -28.00 -3.75 -22.93
N ILE A 239 -27.40 -4.42 -21.95
CA ILE A 239 -26.24 -5.28 -22.16
C ILE A 239 -26.76 -6.66 -22.60
N ALA A 240 -26.49 -7.03 -23.85
CA ALA A 240 -26.95 -8.31 -24.42
C ALA A 240 -26.50 -9.53 -23.58
N ASN A 241 -25.33 -9.45 -22.94
CA ASN A 241 -24.74 -10.53 -22.13
C ASN A 241 -24.99 -10.38 -20.61
N HIS A 242 -25.96 -9.57 -20.15
CA HIS A 242 -26.15 -9.29 -18.71
C HIS A 242 -26.30 -10.55 -17.85
N GLN A 243 -26.97 -11.60 -18.34
CA GLN A 243 -27.10 -12.87 -17.60
C GLN A 243 -25.76 -13.58 -17.37
N LYS A 244 -24.85 -13.51 -18.35
CA LYS A 244 -23.49 -14.05 -18.20
C LYS A 244 -22.69 -13.23 -17.20
N VAL A 245 -22.84 -11.89 -17.24
CA VAL A 245 -22.20 -10.99 -16.27
C VAL A 245 -22.67 -11.33 -14.86
N ALA A 246 -23.98 -11.49 -14.66
CA ALA A 246 -24.55 -11.84 -13.36
C ALA A 246 -23.95 -13.14 -12.79
N LYS A 247 -23.78 -14.17 -13.63
CA LYS A 247 -23.18 -15.44 -13.23
C LYS A 247 -21.71 -15.32 -12.82
N GLU A 248 -20.91 -14.55 -13.57
CA GLU A 248 -19.50 -14.32 -13.22
C GLU A 248 -19.35 -13.40 -12.00
N LEU A 249 -20.33 -12.52 -11.77
CA LEU A 249 -20.35 -11.58 -10.65
C LEU A 249 -20.81 -12.23 -9.33
N GLU A 250 -21.64 -13.27 -9.40
CA GLU A 250 -22.27 -13.95 -8.25
C GLU A 250 -21.31 -14.26 -7.09
N PRO A 251 -20.10 -14.81 -7.29
CA PRO A 251 -19.17 -15.11 -6.19
C PRO A 251 -18.59 -13.87 -5.50
N LEU A 252 -18.71 -12.68 -6.11
CA LEU A 252 -18.24 -11.41 -5.54
C LEU A 252 -19.37 -10.69 -4.78
N ILE A 253 -20.63 -10.91 -5.16
CA ILE A 253 -21.81 -10.26 -4.55
C ILE A 253 -21.89 -10.52 -3.06
N GLU A 254 -21.51 -11.72 -2.61
CA GLU A 254 -21.52 -12.09 -1.18
C GLU A 254 -20.60 -11.22 -0.31
N TYR A 255 -19.60 -10.56 -0.92
CA TYR A 255 -18.67 -9.68 -0.23
C TYR A 255 -18.90 -8.19 -0.50
N ILE A 256 -20.08 -7.81 -1.01
CA ILE A 256 -20.45 -6.40 -1.24
C ILE A 256 -21.56 -6.01 -0.27
N ASP A 257 -21.29 -4.97 0.52
CA ASP A 257 -22.22 -4.43 1.49
C ASP A 257 -23.11 -3.34 0.86
N PHE A 258 -24.15 -3.76 0.12
CA PHE A 258 -25.07 -2.85 -0.56
C PHE A 258 -25.74 -1.80 0.34
N ARG A 259 -25.75 -2.00 1.67
CA ARG A 259 -26.26 -1.01 2.65
C ARG A 259 -25.42 0.27 2.73
N ARG A 260 -24.19 0.24 2.21
CA ARG A 260 -23.24 1.37 2.15
C ARG A 260 -23.26 2.12 0.82
N ILE A 261 -24.04 1.64 -0.15
CA ILE A 261 -24.21 2.28 -1.46
C ILE A 261 -25.35 3.30 -1.35
N LYS A 262 -25.11 4.53 -1.80
CA LYS A 262 -26.11 5.61 -1.71
C LYS A 262 -27.25 5.37 -2.69
N ARG A 263 -28.46 5.81 -2.34
CA ARG A 263 -29.66 5.66 -3.19
C ARG A 263 -29.46 6.12 -4.64
N GLY A 264 -28.92 7.32 -4.86
CA GLY A 264 -28.68 7.84 -6.22
C GLY A 264 -27.65 7.05 -7.04
N GLN A 265 -26.88 6.16 -6.41
CA GLN A 265 -25.97 5.26 -7.13
C GLN A 265 -26.69 4.03 -7.67
N PHE A 266 -27.83 3.63 -7.09
CA PHE A 266 -28.63 2.52 -7.59
C PHE A 266 -29.28 2.82 -8.95
N ASP A 267 -29.48 4.11 -9.28
CA ASP A 267 -29.96 4.54 -10.59
C ASP A 267 -29.07 4.06 -11.75
N PHE A 268 -27.79 3.80 -11.48
CA PHE A 268 -26.84 3.22 -12.44
C PHE A 268 -26.76 1.68 -12.36
N ILE A 269 -27.16 1.08 -11.23
CA ILE A 269 -27.03 -0.37 -10.99
C ILE A 269 -28.27 -1.11 -11.49
N GLU A 270 -29.46 -0.61 -11.15
CA GLU A 270 -30.74 -1.26 -11.44
C GLU A 270 -30.98 -1.52 -12.93
N PRO A 271 -30.68 -0.59 -13.85
CA PRO A 271 -30.91 -0.82 -15.29
C PRO A 271 -30.07 -1.96 -15.88
N LEU A 272 -28.95 -2.31 -15.25
CA LEU A 272 -28.00 -3.31 -15.75
C LEU A 272 -28.55 -4.73 -15.65
N LYS A 273 -29.44 -5.00 -14.69
CA LYS A 273 -30.01 -6.34 -14.42
C LYS A 273 -28.94 -7.42 -14.22
N ILE A 274 -27.83 -7.06 -13.58
CA ILE A 274 -26.70 -7.96 -13.27
C ILE A 274 -26.67 -8.42 -11.82
N ILE A 275 -27.60 -7.93 -10.98
CA ILE A 275 -27.80 -8.36 -9.59
C ILE A 275 -29.28 -8.68 -9.33
N PRO A 276 -29.59 -9.53 -8.33
CA PRO A 276 -30.97 -9.80 -7.93
C PRO A 276 -31.75 -8.54 -7.55
N ALA A 277 -33.02 -8.46 -7.95
CA ALA A 277 -33.88 -7.30 -7.70
C ALA A 277 -34.16 -7.11 -6.20
N GLU A 278 -34.16 -8.20 -5.43
CA GLU A 278 -34.37 -8.21 -3.99
C GLU A 278 -33.28 -7.42 -3.24
N ILE A 279 -32.03 -7.49 -3.71
CA ILE A 279 -30.91 -6.72 -3.15
C ILE A 279 -31.14 -5.22 -3.35
N ILE A 280 -31.61 -4.82 -4.54
CA ILE A 280 -31.87 -3.41 -4.86
C ILE A 280 -33.05 -2.89 -4.03
N GLN A 281 -34.16 -3.65 -3.99
CA GLN A 281 -35.35 -3.24 -3.26
C GLN A 281 -35.07 -3.07 -1.76
N HIS A 282 -34.40 -4.04 -1.14
CA HIS A 282 -34.11 -3.99 0.29
C HIS A 282 -33.20 -2.80 0.69
N ASN A 283 -32.22 -2.46 -0.16
CA ASN A 283 -31.23 -1.43 0.18
C ASN A 283 -31.61 -0.01 -0.28
N SER A 284 -32.46 0.12 -1.30
CA SER A 284 -32.97 1.44 -1.74
C SER A 284 -34.01 2.03 -0.78
N GLU A 285 -34.67 1.18 0.03
CA GLU A 285 -35.65 1.56 1.05
C GLU A 285 -35.01 1.91 2.42
N LEU A 286 -33.76 1.50 2.66
CA LEU A 286 -32.98 1.86 3.87
C LEU A 286 -32.42 3.29 3.72
N VAL A 287 -33.31 4.26 3.86
CA VAL A 287 -33.00 5.69 3.91
C VAL A 287 -32.20 5.97 5.19
N ASP A 288 -31.03 6.61 5.06
CA ASP A 288 -30.17 7.05 6.16
C ASP A 288 -29.54 5.94 7.02
N SER A 289 -28.71 5.08 6.42
CA SER A 289 -27.67 4.44 7.23
C SER A 289 -26.57 5.50 7.51
N ASP A 290 -26.30 5.81 8.78
CA ASP A 290 -25.11 6.58 9.24
C ASP A 290 -23.77 5.85 8.90
N LEU A 291 -23.83 4.80 8.07
CA LEU A 291 -22.69 4.00 7.69
C LEU A 291 -21.82 4.78 6.72
N ASN A 292 -20.52 4.73 6.98
CA ASN A 292 -19.52 5.21 6.02
C ASN A 292 -19.65 4.43 4.70
N ASN A 293 -19.53 5.13 3.58
CA ASN A 293 -19.57 4.52 2.25
C ASN A 293 -18.36 3.61 1.97
N ILE A 294 -17.32 3.66 2.79
CA ILE A 294 -16.16 2.77 2.73
C ILE A 294 -16.26 1.68 3.81
N ARG A 295 -15.90 0.44 3.44
CA ARG A 295 -15.76 -0.69 4.39
C ARG A 295 -14.53 -0.51 5.29
N GLY A 296 -14.56 -1.03 6.50
CA GLY A 296 -13.41 -1.00 7.41
C GLY A 296 -13.01 0.43 7.81
N ILE A 297 -11.70 0.71 7.84
CA ILE A 297 -11.15 2.02 8.20
C ILE A 297 -10.91 2.83 6.91
N PRO A 298 -11.64 3.94 6.69
CA PRO A 298 -11.47 4.76 5.49
C PRO A 298 -10.05 5.32 5.38
N ILE A 299 -9.46 5.23 4.19
CA ILE A 299 -8.23 5.96 3.85
C ILE A 299 -8.61 7.10 2.90
N TYR A 300 -8.56 8.33 3.40
CA TYR A 300 -8.86 9.52 2.62
C TYR A 300 -7.61 9.98 1.88
N ARG A 301 -7.63 9.84 0.55
CA ARG A 301 -6.64 10.43 -0.35
C ARG A 301 -7.23 11.69 -0.96
N PHE A 302 -6.59 12.82 -0.71
CA PHE A 302 -7.05 14.11 -1.23
C PHE A 302 -6.92 14.15 -2.76
N LYS A 303 -7.83 14.85 -3.44
CA LYS A 303 -7.61 15.21 -4.84
C LYS A 303 -6.65 16.39 -4.93
N GLU A 304 -5.98 16.53 -6.07
CA GLU A 304 -5.14 17.72 -6.34
C GLU A 304 -5.96 19.00 -6.25
N SER A 305 -7.25 18.95 -6.58
CA SER A 305 -8.17 20.09 -6.49
C SER A 305 -8.72 20.38 -5.09
N GLU A 306 -8.28 19.69 -4.04
CA GLU A 306 -8.89 19.79 -2.69
C GLU A 306 -7.92 20.32 -1.62
N LEU A 307 -6.61 20.35 -1.89
CA LEU A 307 -5.61 20.56 -0.85
C LEU A 307 -4.79 21.85 -1.04
N PHE A 308 -5.20 22.96 -0.45
CA PHE A 308 -4.55 24.27 -0.59
C PHE A 308 -4.31 24.94 0.77
N TRP A 309 -3.35 25.86 0.80
CA TRP A 309 -3.17 26.79 1.91
C TRP A 309 -4.30 27.82 1.93
N ASP A 310 -4.89 28.02 3.10
CA ASP A 310 -5.94 29.00 3.31
C ASP A 310 -5.31 30.40 3.44
N ARG A 311 -5.75 31.33 2.59
CA ARG A 311 -5.27 32.72 2.59
C ARG A 311 -5.75 33.52 3.80
N LEU A 312 -6.85 33.11 4.42
CA LEU A 312 -7.42 33.74 5.61
C LEU A 312 -6.81 33.18 6.90
N ALA A 313 -6.42 31.90 6.90
CA ALA A 313 -5.72 31.25 8.00
C ALA A 313 -4.19 31.22 7.77
N CYS A 314 -3.64 32.39 7.45
CA CYS A 314 -2.24 32.59 7.10
C CYS A 314 -1.64 33.71 7.93
N GLY A 315 -0.43 33.49 8.45
CA GLY A 315 0.32 34.53 9.15
C GLY A 315 0.63 35.71 8.23
N PRO A 316 0.63 36.94 8.75
CA PRO A 316 0.90 38.13 7.95
C PRO A 316 2.26 38.02 7.24
N GLU A 317 2.36 38.63 6.07
CA GLU A 317 3.54 38.69 5.20
C GLU A 317 3.93 37.36 4.52
N LEU A 318 3.37 36.21 4.92
CA LEU A 318 3.53 34.99 4.14
C LEU A 318 2.85 35.12 2.77
N ILE A 319 3.53 34.65 1.74
CA ILE A 319 3.04 34.71 0.36
C ILE A 319 2.60 33.32 -0.04
N ILE A 320 1.34 33.21 -0.50
CA ILE A 320 0.77 31.97 -1.04
C ILE A 320 0.72 32.08 -2.57
N GLU A 321 1.48 31.22 -3.23
CA GLU A 321 1.68 31.16 -4.68
C GLU A 321 1.22 29.82 -5.26
N ASP A 322 1.41 29.65 -6.57
CA ASP A 322 1.15 28.40 -7.30
C ASP A 322 -0.25 27.85 -7.03
N ASN A 323 -1.26 28.69 -7.29
CA ASN A 323 -2.67 28.39 -7.07
C ASN A 323 -3.01 27.90 -5.65
N GLY A 324 -2.28 28.35 -4.63
CA GLY A 324 -2.55 27.97 -3.24
C GLY A 324 -1.70 26.80 -2.73
N LYS A 325 -0.82 26.22 -3.55
CA LYS A 325 -0.03 25.04 -3.18
C LYS A 325 1.26 25.37 -2.44
N VAL A 326 1.81 26.56 -2.66
CA VAL A 326 3.12 26.93 -2.12
C VAL A 326 2.97 28.10 -1.18
N VAL A 327 3.61 27.99 -0.01
CA VAL A 327 3.81 29.11 0.91
C VAL A 327 5.29 29.46 0.97
N CYS A 328 5.61 30.75 0.90
CA CYS A 328 6.96 31.26 1.04
C CYS A 328 7.02 32.42 2.04
N ALA A 329 8.14 32.48 2.78
CA ALA A 329 8.46 33.60 3.65
C ALA A 329 9.35 34.60 2.89
N PRO A 330 8.91 35.86 2.66
CA PRO A 330 9.72 36.90 2.04
C PRO A 330 10.90 37.34 2.91
N ASN A 331 11.84 38.08 2.32
CA ASN A 331 13.06 38.57 2.99
C ASN A 331 12.75 39.29 4.32
N ASP A 332 11.66 40.03 4.41
CA ASP A 332 11.36 40.85 5.59
C ASP A 332 11.06 40.03 6.87
N LEU A 333 10.82 38.71 6.73
CA LEU A 333 10.57 37.75 7.82
C LEU A 333 11.83 37.00 8.28
N HIS A 334 12.94 37.70 8.52
CA HIS A 334 14.22 37.07 8.91
C HIS A 334 14.21 36.41 10.31
N ASP A 335 13.51 37.01 11.28
CA ASP A 335 13.58 36.61 12.69
C ASP A 335 12.25 36.16 13.31
N SER A 336 11.16 36.14 12.53
CA SER A 336 9.86 35.70 13.00
C SER A 336 9.34 34.52 12.19
N TRP A 337 8.95 33.44 12.87
CA TRP A 337 8.20 32.36 12.25
C TRP A 337 6.74 32.76 12.14
N ARG A 338 6.13 32.36 11.03
CA ARG A 338 4.70 32.47 10.79
C ARG A 338 4.18 31.09 10.43
N SER A 339 2.90 30.89 10.72
CA SER A 339 2.22 29.63 10.40
C SER A 339 1.15 29.86 9.36
N VAL A 340 0.91 28.84 8.54
CA VAL A 340 -0.24 28.79 7.63
C VAL A 340 -0.92 27.44 7.78
N MET A 341 -2.24 27.47 7.74
CA MET A 341 -3.12 26.32 7.83
C MET A 341 -3.72 26.03 6.45
N ALA A 342 -3.98 24.77 6.15
CA ALA A 342 -4.73 24.41 4.95
C ALA A 342 -6.24 24.59 5.19
N GLU A 343 -7.00 24.82 4.11
CA GLU A 343 -8.46 24.99 4.16
C GLU A 343 -9.19 23.69 4.57
N MET A 344 -8.52 22.56 4.39
CA MET A 344 -9.06 21.22 4.59
C MET A 344 -9.27 20.86 6.08
N VAL A 345 -10.52 20.54 6.42
CA VAL A 345 -10.92 20.04 7.73
C VAL A 345 -10.71 18.53 7.83
N LEU A 346 -10.01 18.09 8.89
CA LEU A 346 -9.80 16.68 9.23
C LEU A 346 -10.59 16.34 10.50
N GLU A 347 -11.85 15.92 10.35
CA GLU A 347 -12.76 15.61 11.48
C GLU A 347 -13.42 14.23 11.39
N ASN A 348 -13.48 13.64 10.19
CA ASN A 348 -14.07 12.31 10.00
C ASN A 348 -13.17 11.21 10.56
N LYS A 349 -13.78 10.11 11.00
CA LYS A 349 -13.04 8.88 11.33
C LYS A 349 -12.38 8.32 10.07
N GLY A 350 -11.08 8.02 10.14
CA GLY A 350 -10.30 7.53 9.01
C GLY A 350 -8.82 7.86 9.14
N ILE A 351 -8.06 7.45 8.14
CA ILE A 351 -6.64 7.76 7.97
C ILE A 351 -6.53 8.83 6.88
N PHE A 352 -5.79 9.90 7.17
CA PHE A 352 -5.51 10.99 6.24
C PHE A 352 -4.00 11.08 5.97
N GLU A 353 -3.64 11.19 4.69
CA GLU A 353 -2.25 11.29 4.26
C GLU A 353 -2.06 12.43 3.25
N TRP A 354 -1.07 13.28 3.50
CA TRP A 354 -0.63 14.32 2.56
C TRP A 354 0.88 14.49 2.60
N ASP A 355 1.43 15.01 1.50
CA ASP A 355 2.85 15.27 1.36
C ASP A 355 3.12 16.79 1.49
N ILE A 356 4.20 17.11 2.19
CA ILE A 356 4.82 18.44 2.24
C ILE A 356 6.21 18.34 1.63
N ILE A 357 6.53 19.22 0.68
CA ILE A 357 7.86 19.32 0.06
C ILE A 357 8.53 20.59 0.56
N ILE A 358 9.73 20.46 1.13
CA ILE A 358 10.59 21.60 1.44
C ILE A 358 11.33 22.01 0.18
N GLU A 359 10.78 22.95 -0.56
CA GLU A 359 11.42 23.47 -1.78
C GLU A 359 12.61 24.38 -1.45
N LYS A 360 12.56 25.05 -0.29
CA LYS A 360 13.69 25.79 0.27
C LYS A 360 13.63 25.76 1.80
N SER A 361 14.72 25.36 2.44
CA SER A 361 14.83 25.27 3.89
C SER A 361 15.07 26.63 4.53
N CYS A 362 14.67 26.73 5.79
CA CYS A 362 15.03 27.81 6.69
C CYS A 362 15.66 27.23 7.96
N THR A 363 16.02 28.06 8.93
CA THR A 363 16.68 27.60 10.17
C THR A 363 15.92 26.46 10.85
N ILE A 364 14.60 26.59 10.97
CA ILE A 364 13.70 25.53 11.45
C ILE A 364 12.38 25.67 10.68
N ALA A 365 12.03 24.67 9.87
CA ALA A 365 10.67 24.52 9.36
C ALA A 365 9.91 23.54 10.25
N ALA A 366 8.60 23.67 10.35
CA ALA A 366 7.77 22.71 11.05
C ALA A 366 6.55 22.29 10.22
N VAL A 367 6.18 21.02 10.31
CA VAL A 367 5.13 20.39 9.53
C VAL A 367 4.27 19.52 10.44
N GLY A 368 2.94 19.61 10.36
CA GLY A 368 2.07 18.70 11.10
C GLY A 368 0.62 19.10 11.05
N VAL A 369 -0.05 19.06 12.20
CA VAL A 369 -1.47 19.39 12.35
C VAL A 369 -1.72 20.44 13.42
N CYS A 370 -2.79 21.21 13.28
CA CYS A 370 -3.28 22.09 14.33
C CYS A 370 -4.80 22.03 14.50
N ALA A 371 -5.27 22.43 15.67
CA ALA A 371 -6.66 22.85 15.87
C ALA A 371 -6.78 24.33 15.49
N SER A 372 -7.92 24.75 14.93
CA SER A 372 -8.12 26.15 14.53
C SER A 372 -8.53 27.06 15.70
N GLU A 373 -9.23 26.53 16.69
CA GLU A 373 -9.63 27.28 17.88
C GLU A 373 -8.41 27.75 18.67
N ASN A 374 -8.30 29.07 18.89
CA ASN A 374 -7.18 29.71 19.60
C ASN A 374 -5.80 29.48 18.97
N PHE A 375 -5.72 29.24 17.67
CA PHE A 375 -4.44 29.15 16.96
C PHE A 375 -3.97 30.53 16.50
N ASN A 376 -2.72 30.85 16.80
CA ASN A 376 -2.07 32.11 16.41
C ASN A 376 -1.13 31.89 15.21
N TYR A 377 -1.49 32.46 14.07
CA TYR A 377 -0.73 32.38 12.81
C TYR A 377 0.52 33.27 12.79
N GLU A 378 0.60 34.25 13.70
CA GLU A 378 1.76 35.13 13.85
C GLU A 378 2.94 34.47 14.59
N THR A 379 2.80 33.23 15.03
CA THR A 379 3.90 32.51 15.69
C THR A 379 4.02 31.10 15.17
N TRP A 380 5.06 30.40 15.61
CA TRP A 380 5.31 29.00 15.28
C TRP A 380 4.23 28.09 15.90
N ALA A 381 3.93 26.97 15.23
CA ALA A 381 2.92 26.01 15.70
C ALA A 381 3.39 25.23 16.95
N TRP A 382 4.70 25.00 17.11
CA TRP A 382 5.20 24.03 18.10
C TRP A 382 5.13 24.45 19.57
N HIS A 383 5.07 25.75 19.89
CA HIS A 383 4.87 26.22 21.27
C HIS A 383 3.40 26.37 21.65
N GLN A 384 2.50 26.25 20.68
CA GLN A 384 1.07 26.39 20.92
C GLN A 384 0.50 25.04 21.36
N THR A 385 -0.40 25.03 22.33
CA THR A 385 -1.08 23.79 22.77
C THR A 385 -1.91 23.16 21.66
N THR A 386 -2.29 23.98 20.67
CA THR A 386 -3.12 23.65 19.51
C THR A 386 -2.30 23.19 18.30
N GLY A 387 -0.97 23.11 18.39
CA GLY A 387 -0.10 22.67 17.29
C GLY A 387 0.71 21.41 17.62
N TRP A 388 0.71 20.44 16.71
CA TRP A 388 1.48 19.21 16.80
C TRP A 388 2.32 19.05 15.54
N VAL A 389 3.62 19.25 15.65
CA VAL A 389 4.48 19.36 14.47
C VAL A 389 5.82 18.63 14.59
N LEU A 390 6.32 18.18 13.45
CA LEU A 390 7.67 17.72 13.22
C LEU A 390 8.52 18.89 12.72
N SER A 391 9.60 19.20 13.42
CA SER A 391 10.58 20.20 13.03
C SER A 391 11.64 19.64 12.06
N SER A 392 12.23 20.49 11.24
CA SER A 392 13.33 20.14 10.32
C SER A 392 14.62 19.70 11.01
N GLN A 393 14.71 19.88 12.33
CA GLN A 393 15.78 19.32 13.17
C GLN A 393 15.52 17.86 13.56
N GLY A 394 14.39 17.28 13.12
CA GLY A 394 14.03 15.90 13.41
C GLY A 394 13.46 15.69 14.80
N HIS A 395 12.79 16.70 15.34
CA HIS A 395 12.12 16.63 16.65
C HIS A 395 10.62 16.82 16.48
N SER A 396 9.82 16.02 17.17
CA SER A 396 8.39 16.25 17.27
C SER A 396 8.09 17.10 18.50
N VAL A 397 7.12 18.01 18.36
CA VAL A 397 6.85 19.04 19.35
C VAL A 397 5.35 19.30 19.47
N ASN A 398 4.87 19.43 20.71
CA ASN A 398 3.54 19.95 21.05
C ASN A 398 3.65 20.79 22.31
N SER A 399 3.02 21.97 22.35
CA SER A 399 3.02 22.84 23.52
C SER A 399 4.42 23.18 24.09
N GLY A 400 5.44 23.22 23.23
CA GLY A 400 6.84 23.48 23.62
C GLY A 400 7.59 22.28 24.20
N GLU A 401 6.95 21.12 24.34
CA GLU A 401 7.58 19.86 24.78
C GLU A 401 8.24 19.16 23.59
N TRP A 402 9.55 18.96 23.67
CA TRP A 402 10.36 18.42 22.57
C TRP A 402 10.67 16.94 22.78
N LEU A 403 10.11 16.08 21.93
CA LEU A 403 10.61 14.72 21.77
C LEU A 403 11.78 14.75 20.77
N ARG A 404 12.99 14.78 21.33
CA ARG A 404 14.23 14.86 20.56
C ARG A 404 14.55 13.54 19.87
N GLY A 405 15.17 13.63 18.69
CA GLY A 405 15.67 12.48 17.96
C GLY A 405 14.59 11.57 17.37
N TYR A 406 13.42 12.11 17.04
CA TYR A 406 12.36 11.35 16.37
C TYR A 406 12.79 10.88 14.98
N CYS A 407 13.48 11.74 14.22
CA CYS A 407 14.13 11.39 12.96
C CYS A 407 15.42 12.21 12.76
N PRO A 408 16.27 11.90 11.75
CA PRO A 408 17.39 12.76 11.37
C PRO A 408 16.90 14.12 10.86
N SER A 409 17.72 15.15 10.99
CA SER A 409 17.44 16.48 10.42
C SER A 409 17.33 16.45 8.90
N PHE A 410 16.53 17.34 8.34
CA PHE A 410 16.21 17.39 6.92
C PHE A 410 16.08 18.83 6.40
N GLY A 411 16.13 19.00 5.06
CA GLY A 411 16.22 20.31 4.41
C GLY A 411 15.67 20.31 2.98
N ASP A 412 16.32 21.05 2.08
CA ASP A 412 15.89 21.22 0.68
C ASP A 412 15.62 19.88 -0.03
N GLY A 413 14.54 19.84 -0.81
CA GLY A 413 14.10 18.66 -1.57
C GLY A 413 13.47 17.56 -0.72
N THR A 414 13.38 17.72 0.60
CA THR A 414 12.80 16.70 1.47
C THR A 414 11.29 16.60 1.24
N LYS A 415 10.81 15.37 1.06
CA LYS A 415 9.40 15.03 1.06
C LYS A 415 8.99 14.44 2.41
N ILE A 416 7.99 15.02 3.02
CA ILE A 416 7.45 14.63 4.33
C ILE A 416 6.00 14.21 4.13
N THR A 417 5.68 12.94 4.36
CA THR A 417 4.28 12.47 4.41
C THR A 417 3.82 12.52 5.85
N VAL A 418 2.69 13.18 6.10
CA VAL A 418 2.01 13.17 7.40
C VAL A 418 0.96 12.07 7.38
N HIS A 419 0.96 11.19 8.39
CA HIS A 419 -0.01 10.10 8.53
C HIS A 419 -0.85 10.36 9.78
N LEU A 420 -2.09 10.82 9.61
CA LEU A 420 -3.02 11.09 10.71
C LEU A 420 -4.07 9.99 10.79
N ASP A 421 -4.17 9.28 11.90
CA ASP A 421 -5.24 8.31 12.19
C ASP A 421 -6.23 8.92 13.18
N MET A 422 -7.39 9.37 12.69
CA MET A 422 -8.45 9.96 13.50
C MET A 422 -9.26 8.92 14.29
N ASN A 423 -9.09 7.62 14.01
CA ASN A 423 -9.71 6.55 14.80
C ASN A 423 -8.94 6.35 16.10
N LYS A 424 -7.61 6.26 16.00
CA LYS A 424 -6.71 6.10 17.15
C LYS A 424 -6.30 7.42 17.80
N ARG A 425 -6.52 8.54 17.11
CA ARG A 425 -5.97 9.87 17.44
C ARG A 425 -4.45 9.81 17.56
N THR A 426 -3.79 9.26 16.54
CA THR A 426 -2.32 9.21 16.46
C THR A 426 -1.82 9.88 15.19
N CYS A 427 -0.55 10.27 15.22
CA CYS A 427 0.14 10.84 14.06
C CYS A 427 1.54 10.22 13.91
N ALA A 428 1.95 9.99 12.68
CA ALA A 428 3.28 9.54 12.31
C ALA A 428 3.77 10.30 11.08
N PHE A 429 5.06 10.17 10.76
CA PHE A 429 5.66 10.86 9.63
C PHE A 429 6.53 9.89 8.81
N THR A 430 6.51 10.04 7.49
CA THR A 430 7.51 9.47 6.59
C THR A 430 8.38 10.58 6.06
N VAL A 431 9.70 10.50 6.25
CA VAL A 431 10.66 11.50 5.75
C VAL A 431 11.55 10.83 4.71
N ASN A 432 11.52 11.35 3.46
CA ASN A 432 12.27 10.79 2.32
C ASN A 432 12.08 9.27 2.16
N GLY A 433 10.84 8.80 2.31
CA GLY A 433 10.48 7.38 2.15
C GLY A 433 10.74 6.51 3.37
N THR A 434 11.35 7.03 4.45
CA THR A 434 11.51 6.28 5.71
C THR A 434 10.36 6.60 6.65
N LYS A 435 9.50 5.61 6.95
CA LYS A 435 8.39 5.77 7.90
C LYS A 435 8.86 5.65 9.34
N TYR A 436 8.49 6.61 10.18
CA TYR A 436 8.82 6.63 11.60
C TYR A 436 7.63 6.16 12.47
N PRO A 437 7.89 5.68 13.71
CA PRO A 437 6.84 5.18 14.61
C PRO A 437 5.78 6.22 14.96
N GLU A 438 4.59 5.77 15.33
CA GLU A 438 3.53 6.66 15.83
C GLU A 438 3.98 7.42 17.09
N LEU A 439 3.61 8.71 17.14
CA LEU A 439 3.94 9.60 18.26
C LEU A 439 2.99 9.36 19.43
N SER A 440 3.30 8.37 20.26
CA SER A 440 2.55 8.06 21.49
C SER A 440 2.47 9.23 22.50
N ALA A 441 3.41 10.18 22.42
CA ALA A 441 3.40 11.39 23.24
C ALA A 441 2.27 12.37 22.86
N TRP A 442 1.70 12.27 21.65
CA TRP A 442 0.60 13.12 21.20
C TRP A 442 -0.75 12.49 21.54
N ASN A 443 -1.08 12.45 22.83
CA ASN A 443 -2.30 11.81 23.34
C ASN A 443 -3.51 12.77 23.45
N ASN A 444 -3.37 14.01 22.97
CA ASN A 444 -4.32 15.10 23.14
C ASN A 444 -4.79 15.72 21.81
N LEU A 445 -4.64 15.02 20.68
CA LEU A 445 -5.10 15.49 19.38
C LEU A 445 -6.59 15.87 19.40
N ALA A 446 -6.90 17.06 18.87
CA ALA A 446 -8.27 17.58 18.81
C ALA A 446 -9.19 16.74 17.91
N SER A 447 -10.51 16.88 18.08
CA SER A 447 -11.50 16.22 17.20
C SER A 447 -11.56 16.83 15.80
N LYS A 448 -11.11 18.07 15.65
CA LYS A 448 -11.05 18.80 14.38
C LYS A 448 -9.63 19.31 14.19
N LEU A 449 -8.97 18.82 13.16
CA LEU A 449 -7.58 19.15 12.85
C LEU A 449 -7.45 19.68 11.43
N TYR A 450 -6.33 20.35 11.18
CA TYR A 450 -5.98 20.92 9.88
C TYR A 450 -4.49 20.71 9.62
N PRO A 451 -4.07 20.46 8.38
CA PRO A 451 -2.66 20.54 8.00
C PRO A 451 -2.09 21.93 8.31
N VAL A 452 -0.90 21.97 8.90
CA VAL A 452 -0.22 23.23 9.26
C VAL A 452 1.27 23.15 8.94
N VAL A 453 1.83 24.28 8.53
CA VAL A 453 3.28 24.48 8.50
C VAL A 453 3.69 25.78 9.17
N SER A 454 4.88 25.80 9.74
CA SER A 454 5.53 27.01 10.23
C SER A 454 6.88 27.20 9.57
N LEU A 455 7.14 28.41 9.11
CA LEU A 455 8.35 28.76 8.38
C LEU A 455 8.75 30.22 8.66
N LYS A 456 10.01 30.53 8.37
CA LYS A 456 10.53 31.89 8.28
C LYS A 456 11.42 32.01 7.05
N TYR A 457 11.93 33.20 6.75
CA TYR A 457 12.85 33.36 5.62
C TYR A 457 14.07 32.43 5.72
N PRO A 458 14.54 31.79 4.63
CA PRO A 458 14.04 31.80 3.24
C PRO A 458 13.12 30.62 2.91
N GLY A 459 12.34 30.13 3.88
CA GLY A 459 11.54 28.93 3.78
C GLY A 459 10.52 28.99 2.64
N ARG A 460 10.38 27.86 1.93
CA ARG A 460 9.37 27.64 0.91
C ARG A 460 8.89 26.20 0.98
N LEU A 461 7.59 26.02 1.23
CA LEU A 461 6.98 24.71 1.42
C LEU A 461 5.78 24.55 0.50
N ARG A 462 5.69 23.37 -0.13
CA ARG A 462 4.55 22.96 -0.95
C ARG A 462 3.71 21.95 -0.21
N ILE A 463 2.39 22.04 -0.36
CA ILE A 463 1.44 20.98 0.01
C ILE A 463 0.91 20.29 -1.23
N GLN A 464 0.79 18.97 -1.17
CA GLN A 464 0.21 18.17 -2.24
C GLN A 464 -0.41 16.88 -1.66
N PRO A 465 -1.39 16.27 -2.36
CA PRO A 465 -1.91 14.97 -1.98
C PRO A 465 -0.84 13.89 -1.91
N HIS A 466 -1.01 12.96 -0.97
CA HIS A 466 -0.16 11.79 -0.93
C HIS A 466 -0.52 10.86 -2.11
N GLN A 467 0.46 10.61 -2.98
CA GLN A 467 0.32 9.65 -4.08
C GLN A 467 1.25 8.46 -3.83
N LYS A 468 0.69 7.31 -3.44
CA LYS A 468 1.36 6.03 -3.70
C LYS A 468 1.35 5.82 -5.21
N ARG A 469 2.52 5.77 -5.87
CA ARG A 469 2.59 5.49 -7.31
C ARG A 469 2.05 4.08 -7.55
N VAL A 470 0.96 3.95 -8.29
CA VAL A 470 0.30 2.67 -8.63
C VAL A 470 0.89 2.05 -9.89
#